data_AF-A0AAI8ZQ54-F1
#
_entry.id   AF-A0AAI8ZQ54-F1
#
_cell.length_a   1.000
_cell.length_b   1.000
_cell.length_c   1.000
_cell.angle_alpha   90.00
_cell.angle_beta   90.00
_cell.angle_gamma   90.00
#
_symmetry.space_group_name_H-M   'P 1'
#
loop_
_entity.id
_entity.type
_entity.pdbx_description
1 polymer ?
#
loop_
_entity_poly.entity_id
_entity_poly.type
_entity_poly.pdbx_seq_one_letter_code
_entity_poly.pdbx_strand_id
1 'polypeptide(L)'
;MMDTKQRLPEEVMITLLFDPAFNACLERCLDESELIANFCRLYEVELPRQPRNGLEMLVDEATGYRECAFDKFFTAFIPFVHRVVYLPLKSQFYAAQSAERKS
;
A
#
# COMPACT_ATOMS: atom_id res chain seq x y z
N MET A 1 9.91 -18.93 -18.59
CA MET A 1 10.08 -19.09 -17.13
C MET A 1 9.41 -17.89 -16.49
N MET A 2 8.18 -18.04 -15.99
CA MET A 2 7.43 -16.90 -15.41
C MET A 2 7.99 -16.63 -14.01
N ASP A 3 8.51 -15.43 -13.80
CA ASP A 3 9.12 -14.96 -12.55
C ASP A 3 8.06 -14.97 -11.45
N THR A 4 8.30 -15.66 -10.33
CA THR A 4 7.40 -15.81 -9.17
C THR A 4 7.29 -14.52 -8.31
N LYS A 5 7.50 -13.35 -8.91
CA LYS A 5 7.78 -12.06 -8.24
C LYS A 5 6.61 -11.09 -8.09
N GLN A 6 5.39 -11.58 -7.90
CA GLN A 6 4.23 -10.75 -7.56
C GLN A 6 3.53 -11.26 -6.31
N ARG A 7 4.28 -11.45 -5.23
CA ARG A 7 3.72 -11.74 -3.92
C ARG A 7 4.27 -10.78 -2.89
N LEU A 8 3.38 -10.26 -2.05
CA LEU A 8 3.77 -9.45 -0.91
C LEU A 8 4.73 -10.27 -0.02
N PRO A 9 5.76 -9.63 0.57
CA PRO A 9 6.57 -10.28 1.59
C PRO A 9 5.70 -10.85 2.71
N GLU A 10 6.07 -12.01 3.25
CA GLU A 10 5.25 -12.73 4.24
C GLU A 10 4.96 -11.88 5.48
N GLU A 11 5.95 -11.14 5.97
CA GLU A 11 5.79 -10.26 7.12
C GLU A 11 4.79 -9.13 6.87
N VAL A 12 4.78 -8.61 5.64
CA VAL A 12 3.85 -7.57 5.21
C VAL A 12 2.44 -8.15 5.09
N MET A 13 2.32 -9.36 4.54
CA MET A 13 1.05 -10.08 4.40
C MET A 13 0.43 -10.40 5.76
N ILE A 14 1.22 -10.90 6.71
CA ILE A 14 0.76 -11.16 8.08
C ILE A 14 0.29 -9.86 8.72
N THR A 15 1.04 -8.77 8.58
CA THR A 15 0.63 -7.47 9.14
C THR A 15 -0.67 -6.98 8.50
N LEU A 16 -0.82 -7.11 7.17
CA LEU A 16 -2.03 -6.74 6.44
C LEU A 16 -3.26 -7.53 6.92
N LEU A 17 -3.11 -8.83 7.16
CA LEU A 17 -4.21 -9.71 7.57
C LEU A 17 -4.63 -9.53 9.04
N PHE A 18 -3.67 -9.22 9.93
CA PHE A 18 -3.89 -9.33 11.37
C PHE A 18 -3.72 -8.04 12.16
N ASP A 19 -3.26 -6.94 11.54
CA ASP A 19 -3.05 -5.66 12.22
C ASP A 19 -4.01 -4.57 11.68
N PRO A 20 -5.15 -4.33 12.35
CA PRO A 20 -6.12 -3.32 11.92
C PRO A 20 -5.52 -1.90 11.86
N ALA A 21 -4.52 -1.60 12.70
CA ALA A 21 -3.88 -0.29 12.68
C ALA A 21 -3.04 -0.09 11.40
N PHE A 22 -2.45 -1.17 10.88
CA PHE A 22 -1.78 -1.11 9.58
C PHE A 22 -2.76 -0.88 8.45
N ASN A 23 -3.93 -1.53 8.43
CA ASN A 23 -4.97 -1.28 7.42
C ASN A 23 -5.44 0.18 7.44
N ALA A 24 -5.73 0.73 8.62
CA ALA A 24 -6.12 2.14 8.76
C ALA A 24 -4.99 3.09 8.30
N CYS A 25 -3.73 2.76 8.58
CA CYS A 25 -2.58 3.53 8.11
C CYS A 25 -2.46 3.47 6.58
N LEU A 26 -2.65 2.29 5.99
CA LEU A 26 -2.62 2.08 4.54
C LEU A 26 -3.71 2.85 3.82
N GLU A 27 -4.95 2.79 4.31
CA GLU A 27 -6.07 3.58 3.78
C GLU A 27 -5.77 5.07 3.85
N ARG A 28 -5.27 5.56 4.99
CA ARG A 28 -4.91 6.98 5.13
C ARG A 28 -3.81 7.39 4.16
N CYS A 29 -2.83 6.52 3.90
CA CYS A 29 -1.78 6.78 2.92
C CYS A 29 -2.30 6.89 1.47
N LEU A 30 -3.44 6.24 1.15
CA LEU A 30 -4.10 6.38 -0.15
C LEU A 30 -4.86 7.71 -0.31
N ASP A 31 -5.17 8.40 0.79
CA ASP A 31 -5.80 9.73 0.75
C ASP A 31 -4.77 10.87 0.69
N GLU A 32 -3.50 10.59 0.98
CA GLU A 32 -2.43 11.60 1.01
C GLU A 32 -1.79 11.79 -0.37
N SER A 33 -2.32 12.75 -1.12
CA SER A 33 -1.92 13.03 -2.51
C SER A 33 -0.41 13.25 -2.72
N GLU A 34 0.28 13.94 -1.80
CA GLU A 34 1.72 14.17 -1.88
C GLU A 34 2.53 12.88 -1.68
N LEU A 35 2.07 12.01 -0.77
CA LEU A 35 2.70 10.72 -0.54
C LEU A 35 2.58 9.83 -1.77
N ILE A 36 1.37 9.76 -2.36
CA ILE A 36 1.14 9.00 -3.60
C ILE A 36 1.98 9.55 -4.73
N ALA A 37 1.99 10.88 -4.94
CA ALA A 37 2.75 11.49 -6.02
C ALA A 37 4.25 11.18 -5.90
N ASN A 38 4.80 11.26 -4.68
CA ASN A 38 6.19 10.91 -4.43
C ASN A 38 6.45 9.42 -4.60
N PHE A 39 5.56 8.54 -4.12
CA PHE A 39 5.66 7.10 -4.33
C PHE A 39 5.68 6.74 -5.81
N CYS A 40 4.72 7.24 -6.59
CA CYS A 40 4.63 7.02 -8.03
C CYS A 40 5.92 7.44 -8.74
N ARG A 41 6.51 8.58 -8.35
CA ARG A 41 7.78 9.07 -8.89
C ARG A 41 8.97 8.17 -8.51
N LEU A 42 9.01 7.65 -7.30
CA LEU A 42 10.11 6.81 -6.82
C LEU A 42 10.09 5.38 -7.39
N TYR A 43 8.88 4.83 -7.60
CA TYR A 43 8.69 3.46 -8.04
C TYR A 43 8.35 3.34 -9.53
N GLU A 44 8.27 4.47 -10.24
CA GLU A 44 7.92 4.55 -11.67
C GLU A 44 6.60 3.82 -11.99
N VAL A 45 5.62 3.96 -11.09
CA VAL A 45 4.27 3.39 -11.22
C VAL A 45 3.23 4.50 -11.22
N GLU A 46 2.05 4.20 -11.75
CA GLU A 46 0.91 5.11 -11.72
C GLU A 46 -0.17 4.58 -10.80
N LEU A 47 -0.86 5.48 -10.09
CA LEU A 47 -2.06 5.12 -9.35
C LEU A 47 -3.13 4.63 -10.34
N PRO A 48 -3.66 3.40 -10.18
CA PRO A 48 -4.66 2.87 -11.09
C PRO A 48 -5.87 3.80 -11.17
N ARG A 49 -6.26 4.18 -12.39
CA ARG A 49 -7.46 4.99 -12.61
C ARG A 49 -8.69 4.28 -12.05
N GLN A 50 -9.59 5.07 -11.45
CA GLN A 50 -10.94 4.61 -11.12
C GLN A 50 -11.83 4.78 -12.36
N PRO A 51 -12.59 3.75 -12.77
CA PRO A 51 -13.49 3.85 -13.91
C PRO A 51 -14.59 4.87 -13.59
N ARG A 52 -14.81 5.82 -14.50
CA ARG A 52 -15.77 6.93 -14.32
C ARG A 52 -17.20 6.52 -14.59
N ASN A 53 -17.40 5.41 -15.31
CA ASN A 53 -18.70 4.88 -15.70
C ASN A 53 -18.61 3.37 -15.97
N GLY A 54 -19.77 2.73 -16.17
CA GLY A 54 -19.84 1.29 -16.43
C GLY A 54 -19.18 0.85 -17.73
N LEU A 55 -19.07 1.71 -18.74
CA LEU A 55 -18.38 1.37 -19.99
C LEU A 55 -16.87 1.28 -19.80
N GLU A 56 -16.28 2.23 -19.07
CA GLU A 56 -14.85 2.18 -18.71
C GLU A 56 -14.53 0.94 -17.88
N MET A 57 -15.41 0.57 -16.94
CA MET A 57 -15.24 -0.64 -16.16
C MET A 57 -15.22 -1.91 -17.04
N LEU A 58 -16.16 -2.02 -17.99
CA LEU A 58 -16.22 -3.16 -18.92
C LEU A 58 -15.01 -3.22 -19.85
N VAL A 59 -14.53 -2.05 -20.33
CA VAL A 59 -13.32 -1.96 -21.16
C VAL A 59 -12.07 -2.37 -20.37
N ASP A 60 -11.95 -1.91 -19.13
CA ASP A 60 -10.82 -2.24 -18.26
C ASP A 60 -10.78 -3.73 -17.92
N GLU A 61 -11.94 -4.36 -17.72
CA GLU A 61 -12.06 -5.80 -17.50
C GLU A 61 -11.72 -6.60 -18.76
N ALA A 62 -12.28 -6.22 -19.91
CA ALA A 62 -12.04 -6.89 -21.20
C ALA A 62 -10.57 -6.80 -21.65
N THR A 63 -9.84 -5.78 -21.23
CA THR A 63 -8.42 -5.57 -21.56
C THR A 63 -7.46 -6.13 -20.50
N GLY A 64 -7.95 -6.60 -19.36
CA GLY A 64 -7.11 -7.00 -18.22
C GLY A 64 -6.36 -5.84 -17.55
N TYR A 65 -6.72 -4.60 -17.87
CA TYR A 65 -6.06 -3.40 -17.37
C TYR A 65 -6.09 -3.32 -15.85
N ARG A 66 -7.24 -3.62 -15.23
CA ARG A 66 -7.41 -3.55 -13.78
C ARG A 66 -6.46 -4.48 -13.03
N GLU A 67 -6.42 -5.75 -13.39
CA GLU A 67 -5.55 -6.72 -12.72
C GLU A 67 -4.08 -6.31 -12.85
N CYS A 68 -3.62 -5.99 -14.07
CA CYS A 68 -2.24 -5.60 -14.32
C CYS A 68 -1.82 -4.29 -13.64
N ALA A 69 -2.69 -3.27 -13.63
CA ALA A 69 -2.37 -1.97 -13.05
C ALA A 69 -2.43 -2.01 -11.52
N PHE A 70 -3.45 -2.65 -10.95
CA PHE A 70 -3.60 -2.79 -9.51
C PHE A 70 -2.46 -3.65 -8.93
N ASP A 71 -2.12 -4.77 -9.57
CA ASP A 71 -1.05 -5.63 -9.07
C ASP A 71 0.28 -4.89 -9.04
N LYS A 72 0.65 -4.18 -10.11
CA LYS A 72 1.91 -3.41 -10.15
C LYS A 72 1.97 -2.34 -9.06
N PHE A 73 0.88 -1.60 -8.87
CA PHE A 73 0.84 -0.53 -7.87
C PHE A 73 0.87 -1.11 -6.45
N PHE A 74 -0.05 -2.01 -6.10
CA PHE A 74 -0.22 -2.47 -4.72
C PHE A 74 0.87 -3.42 -4.26
N THR A 75 1.47 -4.22 -5.15
CA THR A 75 2.63 -5.07 -4.78
C THR A 75 3.86 -4.24 -4.40
N ALA A 76 3.98 -2.99 -4.87
CA ALA A 76 5.01 -2.06 -4.46
C ALA A 76 4.56 -1.15 -3.30
N PHE A 77 3.32 -0.69 -3.31
CA PHE A 77 2.80 0.30 -2.37
C PHE A 77 2.62 -0.27 -0.97
N ILE A 78 2.05 -1.47 -0.84
CA ILE A 78 1.77 -2.06 0.48
C ILE A 78 3.07 -2.30 1.28
N PRO A 79 4.14 -2.89 0.71
CA PRO A 79 5.42 -3.03 1.42
C PRO A 79 6.09 -1.69 1.70
N PHE A 80 5.94 -0.69 0.81
CA PHE A 80 6.45 0.65 1.03
C PHE A 80 5.79 1.28 2.27
N VAL A 81 4.47 1.29 2.35
CA VAL A 81 3.75 1.84 3.52
C VAL A 81 4.10 1.09 4.79
N HIS A 82 4.16 -0.25 4.73
CA HIS A 82 4.57 -1.07 5.88
C HIS A 82 5.91 -0.62 6.47
N ARG A 83 6.92 -0.49 5.62
CA ARG A 83 8.30 -0.26 6.06
C ARG A 83 8.63 1.20 6.32
N VAL A 84 8.13 2.10 5.49
CA VAL A 84 8.53 3.52 5.49
C VAL A 84 7.61 4.38 6.35
N VAL A 85 6.37 3.96 6.56
CA VAL A 85 5.37 4.74 7.31
C VAL A 85 5.00 4.02 8.60
N TYR A 86 4.48 2.79 8.49
CA TYR A 86 3.86 2.10 9.60
C TYR A 86 4.85 1.68 10.69
N LEU A 87 5.95 1.00 10.34
CA LEU A 87 6.95 0.56 11.32
C LEU A 87 7.60 1.74 12.08
N PRO A 88 8.00 2.85 11.44
CA PRO A 88 8.48 4.03 12.15
C PRO A 88 7.46 4.62 13.12
N LEU A 89 6.21 4.80 12.69
CA LEU A 89 5.15 5.30 13.56
C LEU A 89 4.93 4.37 14.76
N LYS A 90 4.78 3.07 14.50
CA LYS A 90 4.61 2.04 15.54
C LYS A 90 5.75 2.09 16.57
N SER A 91 7.00 2.22 16.11
CA SER A 91 8.17 2.36 16.99
C SER A 91 8.10 3.62 17.85
N GLN A 92 7.71 4.76 17.29
CA GLN A 92 7.58 6.03 18.03
C GLN A 92 6.49 5.92 19.12
N PHE A 93 5.35 5.31 18.82
CA PHE A 93 4.30 5.06 19.79
C PHE A 93 4.75 4.17 20.96
N TYR A 94 5.51 3.10 20.70
CA TYR A 94 6.04 2.25 21.77
C TYR A 94 7.10 2.96 22.62
N ALA A 95 7.94 3.79 22.01
CA ALA A 95 8.92 4.60 22.73
C ALA A 95 8.24 5.61 23.67
N ALA A 96 7.20 6.31 23.19
CA ALA A 96 6.43 7.26 23.98
C ALA A 96 5.76 6.59 25.20
N GLN A 97 5.07 5.47 25.01
CA GLN A 97 4.46 4.71 26.11
C GLN A 97 5.48 4.21 27.15
N SER A 98 6.68 3.85 26.70
CA SER A 98 7.75 3.38 27.59
C SER A 98 8.36 4.51 28.43
N ALA A 99 8.31 5.75 27.95
CA ALA A 99 8.76 6.93 28.69
C ALA A 99 7.74 7.33 29.77
N GLU A 100 6.45 7.30 29.45
CA GLU A 100 5.36 7.64 30.38
C GLU A 100 5.27 6.68 31.58
N ARG A 101 5.54 5.38 31.37
CA ARG A 101 5.51 4.37 32.47
C ARG A 101 6.68 4.48 33.45
N LYS A 102 7.72 5.26 33.13
CA LYS A 102 8.91 5.45 33.96
C LYS A 102 8.89 6.77 34.74
N SER A 103 7.88 7.62 34.51
CA SER A 103 7.63 8.86 35.26
C SER A 103 6.60 8.65 36.35
#